data_AF-A0A2V7Y1Z8-F1
#
_entry.id   AF-A0A2V7Y1Z8-F1
#
_cell.length_a   1.000
_cell.length_b   1.000
_cell.length_c   1.000
_cell.angle_alpha   90.00
_cell.angle_beta   90.00
_cell.angle_gamma   90.00
#
_symmetry.space_group_name_H-M   'P 1'
#
loop_
_entity.id
_entity.type
_entity.pdbx_description
1 polymer ?
#
loop_
_entity_poly.entity_id
_entity_poly.type
_entity_poly.pdbx_seq_one_letter_code
_entity_poly.pdbx_strand_id
1 'polypeptide(L)'
;MELDERRITLITYDKQREERSWNFSDHSTNRIVFIESFALLRSTVASPLVRSDSDVERIVLDRCSTESEYLSLLADLPHSFAGDVLMIRMDSTGFLSATGRGGDRILYSLGPEDVEFYLETVRLVQPSEALQRHVLKFRPRVVENIEGKAVKAQ
;
A
#
# COMPACT_ATOMS: atom_id res chain seq x y z
N MET A 1 30.96 1.09 -8.17
CA MET A 1 29.63 1.51 -7.70
C MET A 1 28.68 0.44 -8.17
N GLU A 2 28.32 -0.50 -7.31
CA GLU A 2 27.25 -1.45 -7.67
C GLU A 2 25.95 -0.67 -7.79
N LEU A 3 25.22 -0.88 -8.89
CA LEU A 3 23.89 -0.32 -9.07
C LEU A 3 22.97 -1.11 -8.13
N ASP A 4 22.40 -0.43 -7.15
CA ASP A 4 21.41 -1.02 -6.24
C ASP A 4 20.09 -1.21 -6.99
N GLU A 5 19.79 -2.44 -7.40
CA GLU A 5 18.59 -2.81 -8.18
C GLU A 5 17.32 -2.97 -7.32
N ARG A 6 17.38 -2.66 -6.02
CA ARG A 6 16.22 -2.83 -5.11
C ARG A 6 15.10 -1.83 -5.44
N ARG A 7 13.86 -2.32 -5.44
CA ARG A 7 12.66 -1.50 -5.70
C ARG A 7 12.40 -0.53 -4.56
N ILE A 8 12.01 0.69 -4.85
CA ILE A 8 11.81 1.72 -3.83
C ILE A 8 10.37 1.68 -3.31
N THR A 9 10.22 1.64 -1.99
CA THR A 9 8.96 1.88 -1.29
C THR A 9 9.05 3.18 -0.50
N LEU A 10 8.16 4.13 -0.78
CA LEU A 10 8.03 5.37 -0.02
C LEU A 10 7.01 5.18 1.09
N ILE A 11 7.36 5.53 2.33
CA ILE A 11 6.45 5.41 3.48
C ILE A 11 6.31 6.76 4.16
N THR A 12 5.10 7.30 4.23
CA THR A 12 4.80 8.39 5.15
C THR A 12 4.34 7.81 6.48
N TYR A 13 4.85 8.36 7.58
CA TYR A 13 4.55 7.89 8.93
C TYR A 13 4.52 9.06 9.90
N ASP A 14 3.85 8.86 11.04
CA ASP A 14 3.83 9.80 12.15
C ASP A 14 4.89 9.38 13.19
N LYS A 15 5.95 10.19 13.33
CA LYS A 15 7.06 9.97 14.28
C LYS A 15 6.61 9.88 15.75
N GLN A 16 5.44 10.41 16.09
CA GLN A 16 4.92 10.37 17.47
C GLN A 16 4.24 9.04 17.79
N ARG A 17 4.11 8.12 16.82
CA ARG A 17 3.42 6.85 16.97
C ARG A 17 4.39 5.69 16.99
N GLU A 18 3.93 4.58 17.58
CA GLU A 18 4.65 3.33 17.54
C GLU A 18 4.90 2.91 16.08
N GLU A 19 6.19 2.80 15.77
CA GLU A 19 6.67 2.41 14.46
C GLU A 19 6.34 0.94 14.22
N ARG A 20 5.79 0.66 13.04
CA ARG A 20 5.61 -0.72 12.58
C ARG A 20 6.99 -1.36 12.40
N SER A 21 7.08 -2.68 12.60
CA SER A 21 8.32 -3.45 12.38
C SER A 21 8.67 -3.61 10.89
N TRP A 22 9.00 -2.50 10.24
CA TRP A 22 9.43 -2.47 8.84
C TRP A 22 10.69 -3.31 8.65
N ASN A 23 10.77 -4.03 7.52
CA ASN A 23 11.88 -4.91 7.22
C ASN A 23 13.02 -4.13 6.56
N PHE A 24 14.04 -3.78 7.36
CA PHE A 24 15.25 -3.07 6.92
C PHE A 24 16.41 -3.98 6.48
N SER A 25 16.20 -5.30 6.37
CA SER A 25 17.30 -6.22 6.08
C SER A 25 18.03 -5.87 4.77
N ASP A 26 19.36 -5.98 4.77
CA ASP A 26 20.19 -5.74 3.58
C ASP A 26 19.89 -6.75 2.45
N HIS A 27 19.27 -7.87 2.78
CA HIS A 27 18.80 -8.89 1.85
C HIS A 27 17.36 -8.65 1.34
N SER A 28 16.70 -7.57 1.78
CA SER A 28 15.38 -7.22 1.27
C SER A 28 15.48 -6.78 -0.19
N THR A 29 14.51 -7.22 -1.00
CA THR A 29 14.39 -6.78 -2.40
C THR A 29 13.85 -5.34 -2.52
N ASN A 30 13.50 -4.72 -1.39
CA ASN A 30 12.84 -3.42 -1.30
C ASN A 30 13.68 -2.45 -0.48
N ARG A 31 13.95 -1.29 -1.06
CA ARG A 31 14.52 -0.13 -0.37
C ARG A 31 13.39 0.71 0.21
N ILE A 32 13.27 0.74 1.53
CA ILE A 32 12.29 1.58 2.22
C ILE A 32 12.87 2.98 2.42
N VAL A 33 12.11 4.00 2.04
CA VAL A 33 12.44 5.41 2.26
C VAL A 33 11.29 6.08 3.00
N PHE A 34 11.57 6.58 4.19
CA PHE A 34 10.58 7.32 4.96
C PHE A 34 10.50 8.78 4.54
N ILE A 35 9.27 9.29 4.46
CA ILE A 35 8.98 10.67 4.12
C ILE A 35 8.14 11.28 5.23
N GLU A 36 8.65 12.34 5.84
CA GLU A 36 8.09 12.90 7.07
C GLU A 36 6.85 13.78 6.85
N SER A 37 6.53 14.12 5.59
CA SER A 37 5.32 14.89 5.29
C SER A 37 4.70 14.51 3.96
N PHE A 38 3.38 14.61 3.91
CA PHE A 38 2.60 14.36 2.70
C PHE A 38 2.94 15.35 1.56
N ALA A 39 3.30 16.60 1.91
CA ALA A 39 3.77 17.58 0.94
C ALA A 39 5.10 17.17 0.30
N LEU A 40 6.06 16.67 1.09
CA LEU A 40 7.31 16.14 0.55
C LEU A 40 7.04 14.92 -0.35
N LEU A 41 6.17 14.00 0.06
CA LEU A 41 5.79 12.85 -0.76
C LEU A 41 5.29 13.29 -2.14
N ARG A 42 4.36 14.25 -2.18
CA ARG A 42 3.84 14.79 -3.45
C ARG A 42 4.96 15.37 -4.31
N SER A 43 5.85 16.16 -3.71
CA SER A 43 6.98 16.73 -4.44
C SER A 43 7.94 15.65 -4.98
N THR A 44 8.17 14.59 -4.22
CA THR A 44 9.01 13.46 -4.62
C THR A 44 8.38 12.72 -5.80
N VAL A 45 7.10 12.39 -5.73
CA VAL A 45 6.40 11.64 -6.79
C VAL A 45 6.23 12.48 -8.06
N ALA A 46 6.05 13.79 -7.95
CA ALA A 46 5.98 14.70 -9.09
C ALA A 46 7.36 15.00 -9.73
N SER A 47 8.45 14.73 -9.02
CA SER A 47 9.81 15.07 -9.47
C SER A 47 10.21 14.27 -10.72
N PRO A 48 10.76 14.93 -11.77
CA PRO A 48 11.28 14.26 -12.96
C PRO A 48 12.34 13.20 -12.65
N LEU A 49 13.09 13.33 -11.55
CA LEU A 49 14.10 12.36 -11.12
C LEU A 49 13.50 11.00 -10.78
N VAL A 50 12.27 10.98 -10.24
CA VAL A 50 11.52 9.74 -10.04
C VAL A 50 11.04 9.16 -11.37
N ARG A 51 10.78 10.01 -12.37
CA ARG A 51 10.25 9.62 -13.68
C ARG A 51 11.30 9.06 -14.64
N SER A 52 12.58 9.27 -14.36
CA SER A 52 13.66 8.96 -15.32
C SER A 52 14.50 7.72 -14.96
N ASP A 53 14.63 7.35 -13.68
CA ASP A 53 15.50 6.23 -13.26
C ASP A 53 15.12 5.62 -11.89
N SER A 54 14.00 6.01 -11.26
CA SER A 54 13.64 5.51 -9.92
C SER A 54 12.42 4.58 -9.96
N ASP A 55 12.64 3.29 -9.75
CA ASP A 55 11.60 2.25 -9.64
C ASP A 55 10.82 2.37 -8.31
N VAL A 56 10.06 3.46 -8.13
CA VAL A 56 9.10 3.57 -7.04
C VAL A 56 7.95 2.61 -7.32
N GLU A 57 8.04 1.43 -6.72
CA GLU A 57 7.03 0.38 -6.86
C GLU A 57 5.84 0.63 -5.94
N ARG A 58 6.04 1.34 -4.84
CA ARG A 58 5.01 1.43 -3.79
C ARG A 58 5.09 2.71 -2.99
N ILE A 59 3.91 3.21 -2.64
CA ILE A 59 3.70 4.30 -1.69
C ILE A 59 2.81 3.76 -0.57
N VAL A 60 3.22 3.94 0.68
CA VAL A 60 2.45 3.58 1.87
C VAL A 60 2.20 4.82 2.71
N LEU A 61 0.93 5.12 2.97
CA LEU A 61 0.50 6.15 3.91
C LEU A 61 0.14 5.46 5.24
N ASP A 62 1.09 5.35 6.16
CA ASP A 62 0.87 4.67 7.45
C ASP A 62 0.30 5.62 8.50
N ARG A 63 -1.02 5.57 8.69
CA ARG A 63 -1.75 6.20 9.81
C ARG A 63 -1.53 7.72 9.95
N CYS A 64 -1.08 8.38 8.89
CA CYS A 64 -0.73 9.81 8.90
C CYS A 64 -1.49 10.65 7.86
N SER A 65 -2.44 10.05 7.15
CA SER A 65 -3.20 10.71 6.09
C SER A 65 -4.69 10.46 6.22
N THR A 66 -5.48 11.38 5.69
CA THR A 66 -6.92 11.30 5.54
C THR A 66 -7.30 10.63 4.21
N GLU A 67 -8.54 10.16 4.09
CA GLU A 67 -9.06 9.59 2.83
C GLU A 67 -9.06 10.63 1.71
N SER A 68 -9.34 11.89 2.02
CA SER A 68 -9.32 12.98 1.04
C SER A 68 -7.90 13.24 0.51
N GLU A 69 -6.90 13.22 1.40
CA GLU A 69 -5.50 13.33 0.99
C GLU A 69 -5.09 12.16 0.10
N TYR A 70 -5.44 10.94 0.50
CA TYR A 70 -5.19 9.73 -0.29
C TYR A 70 -5.78 9.82 -1.70
N LEU A 71 -7.06 10.15 -1.83
CA LEU A 71 -7.72 10.29 -3.13
C LEU A 71 -7.10 11.42 -3.97
N SER A 72 -6.74 12.54 -3.34
CA SER A 72 -6.08 13.63 -4.04
C SER A 72 -4.67 13.24 -4.49
N LEU A 73 -3.92 12.43 -3.71
CA LEU A 73 -2.65 11.87 -4.18
C LEU A 73 -2.87 11.02 -5.42
N LEU A 74 -3.85 10.10 -5.41
CA LEU A 74 -4.13 9.24 -6.57
C LEU A 74 -4.46 10.03 -7.84
N ALA A 75 -5.21 11.11 -7.71
CA ALA A 75 -5.55 12.00 -8.81
C ALA A 75 -4.33 12.75 -9.38
N ASP A 76 -3.36 13.05 -8.53
CA ASP A 76 -2.13 13.78 -8.90
C ASP A 76 -1.00 12.85 -9.37
N LEU A 77 -1.19 11.53 -9.32
CA LEU A 77 -0.17 10.58 -9.78
C LEU A 77 0.07 10.70 -11.30
N PRO A 78 1.33 10.60 -11.77
CA PRO A 78 1.60 10.47 -13.19
C PRO A 78 0.85 9.27 -13.78
N HIS A 79 0.28 9.41 -14.98
CA HIS A 79 -0.36 8.29 -15.69
C HIS A 79 0.58 7.08 -15.92
N SER A 80 1.89 7.32 -15.91
CA SER A 80 2.92 6.29 -16.02
C SER A 80 3.21 5.56 -14.71
N PHE A 81 2.65 6.00 -13.57
CA PHE A 81 2.89 5.37 -12.28
C PHE A 81 2.11 4.05 -12.18
N ALA A 82 2.83 2.94 -12.28
CA ALA A 82 2.27 1.58 -12.22
C ALA A 82 2.30 0.95 -10.81
N GLY A 83 2.94 1.62 -9.85
CA GLY A 83 3.12 1.10 -8.50
C GLY A 83 1.83 1.05 -7.68
N ASP A 84 1.91 0.41 -6.52
CA ASP A 84 0.81 0.32 -5.56
C ASP A 84 0.78 1.54 -4.64
N VAL A 85 -0.42 1.97 -4.23
CA VAL A 85 -0.60 2.99 -3.20
C VAL A 85 -1.52 2.46 -2.10
N LEU A 86 -0.94 2.19 -0.94
CA LEU A 86 -1.63 1.71 0.24
C LEU A 86 -1.84 2.85 1.23
N MET A 87 -3.07 3.05 1.68
CA MET A 87 -3.40 3.84 2.85
C MET A 87 -3.75 2.91 4.00
N ILE A 88 -3.12 3.11 5.16
CA ILE A 88 -3.44 2.44 6.42
C ILE A 88 -4.08 3.47 7.35
N ARG A 89 -5.29 3.18 7.83
CA ARG A 89 -6.05 4.03 8.75
C ARG A 89 -5.68 3.72 10.19
N MET A 90 -6.12 4.59 11.10
CA MET A 90 -5.87 4.46 12.55
C MET A 90 -6.38 3.16 13.17
N ASP A 91 -7.45 2.60 12.62
CA ASP A 91 -8.06 1.33 13.06
C ASP A 91 -7.45 0.09 12.36
N SER A 92 -6.30 0.27 11.70
CA SER A 92 -5.59 -0.74 10.91
C SER A 92 -6.34 -1.24 9.66
N THR A 93 -7.51 -0.69 9.32
CA THR A 93 -8.14 -0.90 8.01
C THR A 93 -7.42 -0.07 6.94
N GLY A 94 -7.71 -0.29 5.66
CA GLY A 94 -7.02 0.46 4.61
C GLY A 94 -7.68 0.47 3.25
N PHE A 95 -7.04 1.21 2.35
CA PHE A 95 -7.37 1.21 0.93
C PHE A 95 -6.10 0.93 0.12
N LEU A 96 -6.19 0.01 -0.83
CA LEU A 96 -5.12 -0.29 -1.77
C LEU A 96 -5.54 0.11 -3.16
N SER A 97 -4.78 1.00 -3.80
CA SER A 97 -4.88 1.30 -5.21
C SER A 97 -3.77 0.57 -5.94
N ALA A 98 -4.11 -0.30 -6.87
CA ALA A 98 -3.17 -1.06 -7.68
C ALA A 98 -3.53 -0.97 -9.16
N THR A 99 -2.55 -1.18 -10.04
CA THR A 99 -2.77 -1.16 -11.50
C THR A 99 -3.51 -2.43 -11.94
N GLY A 100 -4.65 -2.26 -12.61
CA GLY A 100 -5.46 -3.34 -13.16
C GLY A 100 -4.96 -3.83 -14.53
N ARG A 101 -5.52 -4.97 -14.98
CA ARG A 101 -5.30 -5.51 -16.33
C ARG A 101 -6.04 -4.64 -17.36
N GLY A 102 -5.47 -3.49 -17.70
CA GLY A 102 -6.08 -2.49 -18.58
C GLY A 102 -5.46 -1.10 -18.49
N GLY A 103 -4.55 -0.87 -17.54
CA GLY A 103 -3.91 0.44 -17.30
C GLY A 103 -4.67 1.32 -16.31
N ASP A 104 -5.96 1.03 -16.08
CA ASP A 104 -6.74 1.69 -15.03
C ASP A 104 -6.35 1.19 -13.64
N ARG A 105 -6.50 2.07 -12.64
CA ARG A 105 -6.26 1.72 -11.24
C ARG A 105 -7.53 1.16 -10.60
N ILE A 106 -7.40 0.07 -9.87
CA ILE A 106 -8.47 -0.55 -9.10
C ILE A 106 -8.25 -0.20 -7.62
N LEU A 107 -9.35 0.13 -6.93
CA LEU A 107 -9.33 0.45 -5.51
C LEU A 107 -9.96 -0.69 -4.69
N TYR A 108 -9.23 -1.21 -3.71
CA TYR A 108 -9.66 -2.27 -2.81
C TYR A 108 -9.80 -1.73 -1.38
N SER A 109 -10.91 -2.05 -0.71
CA SER A 109 -11.03 -1.88 0.74
C SER A 109 -10.43 -3.08 1.46
N LEU A 110 -9.51 -2.82 2.38
CA LEU A 110 -8.76 -3.81 3.13
C LEU A 110 -9.11 -3.77 4.61
N GLY A 111 -9.16 -4.95 5.24
CA GLY A 111 -9.31 -5.10 6.68
C GLY A 111 -7.95 -5.18 7.33
N PRO A 112 -7.89 -5.22 8.68
CA PRO A 112 -6.62 -5.32 9.37
C PRO A 112 -5.80 -6.55 8.94
N GLU A 113 -6.44 -7.73 8.85
CA GLU A 113 -5.79 -8.96 8.38
C GLU A 113 -5.30 -8.84 6.93
N ASP A 114 -6.07 -8.17 6.06
CA ASP A 114 -5.71 -7.98 4.64
C ASP A 114 -4.51 -7.04 4.47
N VAL A 115 -4.43 -5.99 5.29
CA VAL A 115 -3.30 -5.05 5.31
C VAL A 115 -2.02 -5.77 5.73
N GLU A 116 -2.05 -6.52 6.83
CA GLU A 116 -0.88 -7.28 7.29
C GLU A 116 -0.44 -8.29 6.23
N PHE A 117 -1.39 -9.08 5.70
CA PHE A 117 -1.09 -10.05 4.66
C PHE A 117 -0.44 -9.41 3.42
N TYR A 118 -0.95 -8.25 2.99
CA TYR A 118 -0.37 -7.50 1.89
C TYR A 118 1.08 -7.09 2.20
N LEU A 119 1.33 -6.45 3.34
CA LEU A 119 2.66 -5.98 3.75
C LEU A 119 3.67 -7.13 3.85
N GLU A 120 3.26 -8.29 4.36
CA GLU A 120 4.09 -9.49 4.43
C GLU A 120 4.38 -10.05 3.04
N THR A 121 3.37 -10.12 2.16
CA THR A 121 3.49 -10.64 0.79
C THR A 121 4.50 -9.82 -0.02
N VAL A 122 4.48 -8.49 0.15
CA VAL A 122 5.43 -7.59 -0.49
C VAL A 122 6.72 -7.42 0.33
N ARG A 123 6.94 -8.24 1.38
CA ARG A 123 8.15 -8.28 2.21
C ARG A 123 8.53 -6.96 2.89
N LEU A 124 7.56 -6.08 3.12
CA LEU A 124 7.77 -4.81 3.84
C LEU A 124 7.83 -5.00 5.35
N VAL A 125 7.28 -6.11 5.86
CA VAL A 125 7.38 -6.52 7.27
C VAL A 125 7.86 -7.96 7.35
N GLN A 126 8.27 -8.39 8.54
CA GLN A 126 8.64 -9.79 8.78
C GLN A 126 7.41 -10.69 8.64
N PRO A 127 7.51 -11.84 7.93
CA PRO A 127 6.42 -12.80 7.83
C PRO A 127 6.00 -13.33 9.21
N SER A 128 4.71 -13.25 9.54
CA SER A 128 4.15 -13.94 10.71
C SER A 128 4.25 -15.46 10.61
N GLU A 129 4.19 -16.16 11.75
CA GLU A 129 4.13 -17.63 11.75
C GLU A 129 2.95 -18.18 10.93
N ALA A 130 1.83 -17.44 10.88
CA ALA A 130 0.64 -17.85 10.14
C ALA A 130 0.89 -17.90 8.63
N LEU A 131 1.55 -16.87 8.08
CA LEU A 131 1.98 -16.86 6.68
C LEU A 131 3.05 -17.94 6.42
N GLN A 132 4.03 -18.09 7.32
CA GLN A 132 5.10 -19.08 7.17
C GLN A 132 4.57 -20.54 7.15
N ARG A 133 3.52 -20.83 7.91
CA ARG A 133 2.86 -22.14 7.91
C ARG A 133 1.89 -22.32 6.75
N HIS A 134 1.78 -21.35 5.84
CA HIS A 134 0.79 -21.31 4.76
C HIS A 134 -0.67 -21.43 5.24
N VAL A 135 -0.97 -21.00 6.47
CA VAL A 135 -2.31 -21.11 7.09
C VAL A 135 -3.14 -19.84 6.84
N LEU A 136 -3.01 -19.25 5.65
CA LEU A 136 -3.85 -18.12 5.29
C LEU A 136 -5.23 -18.62 4.92
N LYS A 137 -6.17 -18.47 5.85
CA LYS A 137 -7.58 -18.67 5.57
C LYS A 137 -8.06 -17.46 4.80
N PHE A 138 -8.17 -17.58 3.47
CA PHE A 138 -8.94 -16.64 2.68
C PHE A 138 -10.36 -16.56 3.28
N ARG A 139 -10.71 -15.42 3.85
CA ARG A 139 -12.06 -15.15 4.35
C ARG A 139 -12.75 -14.27 3.32
N PRO A 140 -13.61 -14.83 2.44
CA PRO A 140 -14.40 -14.00 1.57
C PRO A 140 -15.22 -13.03 2.43
N ARG A 141 -15.05 -11.73 2.20
CA ARG A 141 -15.91 -10.73 2.82
C ARG A 141 -17.33 -10.96 2.31
N VAL A 142 -18.23 -11.36 3.20
CA VAL A 142 -19.66 -11.35 2.91
C VAL A 142 -20.08 -9.89 2.91
N VAL A 143 -20.28 -9.32 1.72
CA VAL A 143 -20.93 -8.02 1.58
C VAL A 143 -22.41 -8.27 1.85
N GLU A 144 -22.86 -7.98 3.07
CA GLU A 144 -24.29 -7.96 3.35
C GLU A 144 -24.90 -6.85 2.50
N ASN A 145 -25.73 -7.24 1.52
CA ASN A 145 -26.54 -6.28 0.78
C ASN A 145 -27.46 -5.56 1.77
N ILE A 146 -27.14 -4.31 2.10
CA ILE A 146 -28.06 -3.40 2.78
C ILE A 146 -29.09 -2.95 1.74
N GLU A 147 -29.91 -3.87 1.23
CA GLU A 147 -31.19 -3.56 0.61
C GLU A 147 -32.09 -4.79 0.78
N GLY A 148 -33.11 -4.62 1.63
CA GLY A 148 -34.13 -5.62 1.84
C GLY A 148 -34.92 -5.88 0.57
N LYS A 149 -34.72 -7.05 -0.04
CA LYS A 149 -35.77 -7.94 -0.55
C LYS A 149 -35.14 -9.18 -1.16
N ALA A 150 -35.39 -10.32 -0.54
CA ALA A 150 -35.18 -11.61 -1.16
C ALA A 150 -36.12 -11.75 -2.36
N VAL A 151 -35.56 -11.89 -3.57
CA VAL A 151 -36.28 -12.42 -4.72
C VAL A 151 -35.79 -13.84 -4.93
N LYS A 152 -36.69 -14.81 -4.70
CA LYS A 152 -36.49 -16.20 -5.13
C LYS A 152 -36.66 -16.26 -6.65
N ALA A 153 -35.66 -16.78 -7.35
CA ALA A 153 -35.83 -17.18 -8.74
C ALA A 153 -36.67 -18.47 -8.80
N GLN A 154 -37.74 -18.45 -9.61
CA GLN A 154 -38.38 -19.63 -10.19
C GLN A 154 -37.72 -19.91 -11.54
#